data_AF-A0A6A0R1C1-F1
#
_entry.id   AF-A0A6A0R1C1-F1
#
_cell.length_a   1.000
_cell.length_b   1.000
_cell.length_c   1.000
_cell.angle_alpha   90.00
_cell.angle_beta   90.00
_cell.angle_gamma   90.00
#
_symmetry.space_group_name_H-M   'P 1'
#
loop_
_entity.id
_entity.type
_entity.pdbx_description
1 polymer ?
#
loop_
_entity_poly.entity_id
_entity_poly.type
_entity_poly.pdbx_seq_one_letter_code
_entity_poly.pdbx_strand_id
1 'polypeptide(L)'
;LVDDVLYTGRTIRAALDALADLGRPRTVQLAVIVDRGHRQLPIRPDFVGKNIPTSMTEHVSVRIAPHDDEDGVWIGDEVLG
;
A
#
# COMPACT_ATOMS: atom_id res chain seq x y z
N LEU A 1 3.64 7.22 7.62
CA LEU A 1 2.74 6.12 7.26
C LEU A 1 3.56 5.09 6.49
N VAL A 2 3.37 3.81 6.80
CA VAL A 2 4.01 2.71 6.10
C VAL A 2 2.90 1.74 5.73
N ASP A 3 2.89 1.27 4.49
CA ASP A 3 1.91 0.31 3.99
C ASP A 3 2.62 -0.69 3.07
N ASP A 4 2.10 -1.90 2.95
CA ASP A 4 2.69 -2.93 2.10
C ASP A 4 2.41 -2.64 0.61
N VAL A 5 1.15 -2.38 0.26
CA VAL A 5 0.70 -2.17 -1.11
C VAL A 5 -0.16 -0.93 -1.22
N LEU A 6 0.30 0.06 -1.99
CA LEU A 6 -0.52 1.21 -2.34
C LEU A 6 -1.36 0.93 -3.59
N TYR A 7 -2.69 0.86 -3.39
CA TYR A 7 -3.69 0.66 -4.45
C TYR A 7 -4.56 1.91 -4.69
N THR A 8 -5.82 1.91 -4.26
CA THR A 8 -6.73 3.05 -4.51
C THR A 8 -6.37 4.32 -3.71
N GLY A 9 -5.61 4.17 -2.62
CA GLY A 9 -5.24 5.23 -1.68
C GLY A 9 -6.22 5.41 -0.52
N ARG A 10 -7.32 4.65 -0.45
CA ARG A 10 -8.35 4.81 0.60
C ARG A 10 -7.84 4.47 2.00
N THR A 11 -7.02 3.44 2.15
CA THR A 11 -6.38 3.07 3.43
C THR A 11 -5.53 4.23 3.97
N ILE A 12 -4.71 4.81 3.10
CA ILE A 12 -3.87 5.96 3.47
C ILE A 12 -4.70 7.19 3.83
N ARG A 13 -5.79 7.45 3.08
CA ARG A 13 -6.71 8.55 3.42
C ARG A 13 -7.28 8.38 4.83
N ALA A 14 -7.76 7.19 5.16
CA ALA A 14 -8.27 6.89 6.50
C ALA A 14 -7.18 7.05 7.57
N ALA A 15 -5.95 6.62 7.29
CA ALA A 15 -4.83 6.80 8.20
C ALA A 15 -4.45 8.28 8.39
N LEU A 16 -4.55 9.11 7.35
CA LEU A 16 -4.36 10.57 7.47
C LEU A 16 -5.45 11.23 8.32
N ASP A 17 -6.71 10.80 8.17
CA ASP A 17 -7.81 11.28 9.00
C ASP A 17 -7.59 10.91 10.48
N ALA A 18 -7.23 9.65 10.76
CA ALA A 18 -6.89 9.20 12.11
C ALA A 18 -5.69 9.95 12.71
N LEU A 19 -4.66 10.25 11.91
CA LEU A 19 -3.52 11.07 12.36
C LEU A 19 -3.93 12.51 12.70
N ALA A 20 -4.85 13.10 11.95
CA ALA A 20 -5.36 14.45 12.20
C ALA A 20 -6.14 14.53 13.52
N ASP A 21 -6.86 13.47 13.88
CA ASP A 21 -7.56 13.37 15.16
C ASP A 21 -6.60 13.24 16.35
N LEU A 22 -5.44 12.60 16.14
CA LEU A 22 -4.39 12.44 17.15
C LEU A 22 -3.52 13.70 17.33
N GLY A 23 -3.45 14.56 16.32
CA GLY A 23 -2.71 15.81 16.40
C GLY A 23 -2.32 16.40 15.04
N ARG A 24 -1.32 17.29 15.07
CA ARG A 24 -0.85 18.02 13.88
C ARG A 24 0.64 17.78 13.64
N PRO A 25 1.01 16.62 13.09
CA PRO A 25 2.41 16.36 12.75
C PRO A 25 2.92 17.44 11.79
N ARG A 26 4.16 17.89 12.01
CA ARG A 26 4.83 18.88 11.14
C ARG A 26 4.95 18.38 9.69
N THR A 27 5.07 17.06 9.51
CA THR A 27 5.17 16.41 8.20
C THR A 27 4.61 14.99 8.33
N VAL A 28 3.92 14.52 7.30
CA VAL A 28 3.55 13.12 7.13
C VAL A 28 4.18 12.65 5.83
N GLN A 29 4.89 11.53 5.88
CA GLN A 29 5.42 10.86 4.70
C GLN A 29 4.83 9.47 4.57
N LEU A 30 4.74 8.96 3.35
CA LEU A 30 4.25 7.64 3.01
C LEU A 30 5.36 6.81 2.35
N ALA A 31 5.71 5.69 2.99
CA ALA A 31 6.57 4.67 2.40
C ALA A 31 5.75 3.43 2.10
N VAL A 32 5.90 2.86 0.90
CA VAL A 32 5.26 1.60 0.53
C VAL A 32 6.23 0.61 -0.09
N ILE A 33 5.99 -0.69 0.13
CA ILE A 33 6.80 -1.74 -0.48
C ILE A 33 6.45 -1.83 -1.97
N VAL A 34 5.16 -1.90 -2.31
CA VAL A 34 4.68 -1.94 -3.68
C VAL A 34 3.73 -0.78 -3.99
N ASP A 35 3.96 -0.11 -5.12
CA ASP A 35 2.97 0.75 -5.76
C ASP A 35 2.38 0.00 -6.97
N ARG A 36 1.08 -0.34 -6.88
CA ARG A 36 0.36 -1.05 -7.97
C ARG A 36 -0.48 -0.17 -8.88
N GLY A 37 -0.43 1.15 -8.72
CA GLY A 37 -1.23 2.10 -9.50
C GLY A 37 -2.72 2.16 -9.12
N HIS A 38 -3.58 2.48 -10.10
CA HIS A 38 -5.05 2.55 -9.97
C HIS A 38 -5.57 3.47 -8.86
N ARG A 39 -4.90 4.61 -8.68
CA ARG A 39 -5.27 5.63 -7.70
C ARG A 39 -6.69 6.13 -7.94
N GLN A 40 -7.47 6.21 -6.88
CA GLN A 40 -8.78 6.88 -6.86
C GLN A 40 -8.74 8.19 -6.06
N LEU A 41 -7.64 8.43 -5.35
CA LEU A 41 -7.36 9.63 -4.57
C LEU A 41 -5.99 10.18 -4.98
N PRO A 42 -5.75 11.51 -4.88
CA PRO A 42 -4.48 12.14 -5.23
C PRO A 42 -3.40 11.89 -4.15
N ILE A 43 -3.16 10.63 -3.83
CA ILE A 43 -2.19 10.17 -2.83
C ILE A 43 -1.02 9.54 -3.58
N ARG A 44 0.17 10.07 -3.31
CA ARG A 44 1.44 9.58 -3.85
C ARG A 44 2.38 9.23 -2.69
N PRO A 45 3.06 8.08 -2.75
CA PRO A 45 4.08 7.73 -1.77
C PRO A 45 5.35 8.57 -1.99
N ASP A 46 6.00 8.93 -0.89
CA ASP A 46 7.32 9.57 -0.90
C ASP A 46 8.42 8.54 -1.19
N PHE A 47 8.22 7.30 -0.73
CA PHE A 47 9.15 6.19 -0.92
C PHE A 47 8.42 4.97 -1.45
N VAL A 48 8.97 4.36 -2.51
CA VAL A 48 8.41 3.17 -3.15
C VAL A 48 9.51 2.14 -3.27
N GLY A 49 9.27 0.92 -2.76
CA GLY A 49 10.15 -0.21 -2.99
C GLY A 49 10.15 -0.61 -4.46
N LYS A 50 8.96 -0.93 -5.00
CA LYS A 50 8.79 -1.27 -6.42
C LYS A 50 7.46 -0.76 -7.00
N ASN A 51 7.52 -0.20 -8.20
CA ASN A 51 6.33 0.06 -9.01
C ASN A 51 6.02 -1.20 -9.83
N ILE A 52 4.79 -1.71 -9.70
CA ILE A 52 4.34 -2.92 -10.37
C ILE A 52 3.01 -2.59 -11.06
N PRO A 53 3.01 -2.29 -12.38
CA PRO A 53 1.76 -2.14 -13.11
C PRO A 53 0.97 -3.45 -13.05
N THR A 54 -0.28 -3.37 -12.61
CA THR A 54 -1.19 -4.52 -12.58
C THR A 54 -2.44 -4.22 -13.40
N SER A 55 -3.21 -5.25 -13.76
CA SER A 55 -4.62 -5.12 -14.11
C SER A 55 -5.46 -4.81 -12.85
N MET A 56 -6.77 -4.58 -13.04
CA MET A 56 -7.73 -4.44 -11.95
C MET A 56 -8.10 -5.78 -11.28
N THR A 57 -7.88 -6.91 -11.97
CA THR A 57 -8.22 -8.27 -11.50
C THR A 57 -7.06 -8.95 -10.79
N GLU A 58 -5.84 -8.49 -11.02
CA GLU A 58 -4.67 -8.99 -10.32
C GLU A 58 -4.68 -8.54 -8.85
N HIS A 59 -4.19 -9.41 -7.98
CA HIS A 59 -3.95 -9.13 -6.57
C HIS A 59 -2.44 -9.13 -6.32
N VAL A 60 -1.99 -8.23 -5.44
CA VAL A 60 -0.59 -8.16 -4.99
C VAL A 60 -0.56 -8.61 -3.54
N SER A 61 0.19 -9.67 -3.24
CA SER A 61 0.42 -10.14 -1.88
C SER A 61 1.86 -9.89 -1.49
N VAL A 62 2.08 -9.22 -0.36
CA VAL A 62 3.39 -9.01 0.24
C VAL A 62 3.46 -9.87 1.50
N ARG A 63 4.49 -10.69 1.61
CA ARG A 63 4.74 -11.55 2.79
C ARG A 63 6.06 -11.15 3.44
N ILE A 64 6.07 -11.05 4.77
CA ILE A 64 7.25 -10.62 5.54
C ILE A 64 7.37 -11.45 6.82
N ALA A 65 8.50 -12.13 7.00
CA ALA A 65 8.80 -12.86 8.22
C ALA A 65 9.07 -11.91 9.40
N PRO A 66 8.65 -12.27 10.63
CA PRO A 66 8.01 -13.52 11.04
C PRO A 66 6.48 -13.51 10.98
N HIS A 67 5.86 -12.47 10.40
CA HIS A 67 4.40 -12.42 10.26
C HIS A 67 3.90 -13.47 9.27
N ASP A 68 4.74 -13.79 8.28
CA ASP A 68 4.57 -14.85 7.29
C ASP A 68 5.72 -15.88 7.36
N ASP A 69 5.58 -16.96 6.58
CA ASP A 69 6.57 -18.03 6.48
C ASP A 69 7.82 -17.65 5.66
N GLU A 70 7.71 -16.64 4.79
CA GLU A 70 8.76 -16.22 3.87
C GLU A 70 8.63 -14.74 3.47
N ASP A 71 9.74 -14.16 3.03
CA ASP A 71 9.77 -12.81 2.47
C ASP A 71 9.51 -12.86 0.96
N GLY A 72 8.55 -12.08 0.46
CA GLY A 72 8.36 -11.96 -0.98
C GLY A 72 7.16 -11.13 -1.42
N VAL A 73 7.03 -10.99 -2.73
CA VAL A 73 5.91 -10.30 -3.40
C VAL A 73 5.37 -11.20 -4.51
N TRP A 74 4.09 -11.54 -4.45
CA TRP A 74 3.37 -12.35 -5.45
C TRP A 74 2.32 -11.52 -6.15
N ILE A 75 2.14 -11.79 -7.45
CA ILE A 75 1.10 -11.21 -8.28
C ILE A 75 0.36 -12.35 -8.96
N GLY A 76 -0.96 -12.33 -8.91
CA GLY A 76 -1.78 -13.32 -9.60
C GLY A 76 -3.23 -12.86 -9.67
N ASP A 77 -4.02 -13.49 -10.52
CA ASP A 77 -5.46 -13.29 -10.51
C ASP A 77 -6.04 -13.80 -9.19
N GLU A 78 -7.03 -13.09 -8.67
CA GLU A 78 -7.81 -13.56 -7.53
C GLU A 78 -8.54 -14.84 -7.95
N VAL A 79 -7.99 -16.01 -7.58
CA VAL A 79 -8.70 -17.27 -7.73
C VAL A 79 -9.86 -17.19 -6.75
N LEU A 80 -11.06 -16.98 -7.29
CA LEU A 80 -12.30 -17.17 -6.54
C LEU A 80 -12.24 -18.57 -5.92
N GLY A 81 -11.93 -18.62 -4.62
CA GLY A 81 -12.11 -19.79 -3.79
C GLY A 81 -13.60 -20.08 -3.62
#